data_AF-A0A512JHL1-F1
#
_entry.id   AF-A0A512JHL1-F1
#
_cell.length_a   1.000
_cell.length_b   1.000
_cell.length_c   1.000
_cell.angle_alpha   90.00
_cell.angle_beta   90.00
_cell.angle_gamma   90.00
#
_symmetry.space_group_name_H-M   'P 1'
#
loop_
_entity.id
_entity.type
_entity.pdbx_description
1 polymer ?
#
loop_
_entity_poly.entity_id
_entity_poly.type
_entity_poly.pdbx_seq_one_letter_code
_entity_poly.pdbx_strand_id
1 'polypeptide(L)'
;MLPGDLCDPHIFLLDRMDHTIGALTPLTVAQIPGPAFQSLVERSASLAYAFRREGLSAIAIQREWTVSLGRRSGIERLAHLFCELYWRLAAVGLTDGGSCPFPLTQNDLADVLGQTSVHINRTLQELRSMGLVALRGRRLTIHDQTGLAELAYFDPVYLHFTQKAGQ
;
A
#
# COMPACT_ATOMS: atom_id res chain seq x y z
N MET A 1 -5.20 0.41 2.61
CA MET A 1 -4.70 1.01 3.88
C MET A 1 -3.94 -0.04 4.66
N LEU A 2 -2.87 0.38 5.32
CA LEU A 2 -1.99 -0.44 6.14
C LEU A 2 -1.87 0.16 7.56
N PRO A 3 -1.36 -0.61 8.53
CA PRO A 3 -1.12 -0.08 9.87
C PRO A 3 -0.27 1.20 9.82
N GLY A 4 -0.75 2.26 10.46
CA GLY A 4 -0.12 3.59 10.48
C GLY A 4 -0.69 4.59 9.46
N ASP A 5 -1.49 4.15 8.50
CA ASP A 5 -2.15 5.04 7.54
C ASP A 5 -3.29 5.85 8.21
N LEU A 6 -3.55 7.06 7.72
CA LEU A 6 -4.69 7.87 8.14
C LEU A 6 -5.95 7.51 7.32
N CYS A 7 -7.06 7.24 8.01
CA CYS A 7 -8.34 6.94 7.36
C CYS A 7 -9.03 8.24 6.96
N ASP A 8 -8.81 8.66 5.71
CA ASP A 8 -9.45 9.84 5.10
C ASP A 8 -9.39 11.08 6.02
N PRO A 9 -8.19 11.64 6.27
CA PRO A 9 -8.03 12.74 7.21
C PRO A 9 -8.74 14.02 6.74
N HIS A 10 -9.24 14.08 5.51
CA HIS A 10 -9.88 15.27 4.95
C HIS A 10 -11.40 15.17 4.90
N ILE A 11 -12.00 14.06 5.35
CA ILE A 11 -13.45 13.89 5.29
C ILE A 11 -14.22 14.96 6.05
N PHE A 12 -13.65 15.57 7.09
CA PHE A 12 -14.29 16.65 7.83
C PHE A 12 -14.41 17.96 7.01
N LEU A 13 -13.69 18.07 5.89
CA LEU A 13 -13.77 19.18 4.95
C LEU A 13 -14.76 18.92 3.81
N LEU A 14 -15.25 17.69 3.67
CA LEU A 14 -16.14 17.26 2.60
C LEU A 14 -17.51 16.90 3.17
N ASP A 15 -18.57 17.18 2.43
CA ASP A 15 -19.93 16.96 2.93
C ASP A 15 -20.29 15.47 3.05
N ARG A 16 -19.66 14.59 2.26
CA ARG A 16 -19.98 13.15 2.18
C ARG A 16 -18.77 12.31 1.76
N MET A 17 -18.68 11.09 2.29
CA MET A 17 -17.79 10.05 1.75
C MET A 17 -18.35 9.51 0.43
N ASP A 18 -17.48 9.39 -0.56
CA ASP A 18 -17.76 8.78 -1.87
C ASP A 18 -17.34 7.30 -1.95
N HIS A 19 -16.80 6.76 -0.86
CA HIS A 19 -16.32 5.38 -0.76
C HIS A 19 -16.57 4.79 0.63
N THR A 20 -16.35 3.47 0.75
CA THR A 20 -16.50 2.72 2.01
C THR A 20 -15.15 2.20 2.46
N ILE A 21 -14.92 2.22 3.78
CA ILE A 21 -13.72 1.63 4.41
C ILE A 21 -14.15 0.37 5.16
N GLY A 22 -13.46 -0.74 4.89
CA GLY A 22 -13.70 -2.05 5.52
C GLY A 22 -12.42 -2.64 6.10
N ALA A 23 -12.55 -3.36 7.22
CA ALA A 23 -11.45 -4.06 7.87
C ALA A 23 -11.26 -5.46 7.27
N LEU A 24 -10.08 -5.75 6.71
CA LEU A 24 -9.73 -7.09 6.21
C LEU A 24 -9.15 -8.02 7.30
N THR A 25 -8.70 -7.43 8.40
CA THR A 25 -8.13 -8.11 9.56
C THR A 25 -8.61 -7.42 10.83
N PRO A 26 -8.55 -8.08 11.99
CA PRO A 26 -8.72 -7.41 13.28
C PRO A 26 -7.79 -6.19 13.37
N LEU A 27 -8.31 -5.07 13.85
CA LEU A 27 -7.58 -3.81 13.93
C LEU A 27 -8.00 -3.00 15.14
N THR A 28 -7.16 -2.02 15.49
CA THR A 28 -7.47 -0.97 16.45
C THR A 28 -7.41 0.36 15.73
N VAL A 29 -8.44 1.18 15.89
CA VAL A 29 -8.51 2.52 15.31
C VAL A 29 -8.56 3.57 16.43
N ALA A 30 -7.93 4.70 16.17
CA ALA A 30 -8.12 5.92 16.94
C ALA A 30 -9.05 6.85 16.16
N GLN A 31 -10.18 7.23 16.76
CA GLN A 31 -11.09 8.19 16.15
C GLN A 31 -10.74 9.60 16.63
N ILE A 32 -10.49 10.50 15.68
CA ILE A 32 -10.19 11.91 15.96
C ILE A 32 -11.31 12.75 15.33
N PRO A 33 -12.13 13.45 16.13
CA PRO A 33 -13.14 14.35 15.60
C PRO A 33 -12.53 15.46 14.75
N GLY A 34 -13.19 15.86 13.66
CA GLY A 34 -12.72 16.91 12.75
C GLY A 34 -12.26 18.21 13.45
N PRO A 35 -13.05 18.79 14.38
CA PRO A 35 -12.65 19.99 15.11
C PRO A 35 -11.39 19.80 15.98
N ALA A 36 -11.19 18.60 16.53
CA ALA A 36 -10.00 18.26 17.31
C ALA A 36 -8.76 18.11 16.40
N PHE A 37 -8.92 17.49 15.24
CA PHE A 37 -7.87 17.39 14.23
C PHE A 37 -7.46 18.78 13.71
N GLN A 38 -8.42 19.64 13.37
CA GLN A 38 -8.15 21.02 12.95
C GLN A 38 -7.37 21.77 14.04
N SER A 39 -7.84 21.70 15.28
CA SER A 39 -7.14 22.31 16.42
C SER A 39 -5.71 21.79 16.59
N LEU A 40 -5.47 20.50 16.36
CA LEU A 40 -4.15 19.88 16.44
C LEU A 40 -3.19 20.42 15.38
N VAL A 41 -3.68 20.53 14.13
CA VAL A 41 -2.93 21.06 12.99
C VAL A 41 -2.60 22.54 13.18
N GLU A 42 -3.54 23.34 13.68
CA GLU A 42 -3.36 24.78 13.94
C GLU A 42 -2.35 25.04 15.07
N ARG A 43 -2.31 24.17 16.09
CA ARG A 43 -1.41 24.32 17.25
C ARG A 43 0.02 23.84 16.99
N SER A 44 0.26 23.05 15.94
CA SER A 44 1.57 22.45 15.69
C SER A 44 1.91 22.43 14.20
N ALA A 45 2.84 23.32 13.81
CA ALA A 45 3.35 23.36 12.45
C ALA A 45 4.05 22.06 12.02
N SER A 46 4.68 21.33 12.95
CA SER A 46 5.32 20.05 12.65
C SER A 46 4.29 18.97 12.32
N LEU A 47 3.18 18.91 13.06
CA LEU A 47 2.07 18.00 12.75
C LEU A 47 1.39 18.40 11.44
N ALA A 48 1.16 19.69 11.21
CA ALA A 48 0.61 20.19 9.95
C ALA A 48 1.46 19.78 8.75
N TYR A 49 2.79 19.88 8.86
CA TYR A 49 3.72 19.42 7.82
C TYR A 49 3.67 17.90 7.63
N ALA A 50 3.64 17.14 8.73
CA ALA A 50 3.55 15.68 8.67
C ALA A 50 2.29 15.20 7.95
N PHE A 51 1.12 15.76 8.30
CA PHE A 51 -0.15 15.43 7.64
C PHE A 51 -0.17 15.85 6.16
N ARG A 52 0.37 17.02 5.83
CA ARG A 52 0.49 17.44 4.42
C ARG A 52 1.37 16.48 3.62
N ARG A 53 2.49 16.03 4.20
CA ARG A 53 3.39 15.08 3.54
C ARG A 53 2.71 13.72 3.32
N GLU A 54 1.94 13.26 4.30
CA GLU A 54 1.12 12.04 4.18
C GLU A 54 0.13 12.17 3.02
N GLY A 55 -0.65 13.26 2.95
CA GLY A 55 -1.58 13.49 1.85
C GLY A 55 -0.89 13.55 0.47
N LEU A 56 0.27 14.22 0.38
CA LEU A 56 1.06 14.25 -0.86
C LEU A 56 1.56 12.85 -1.27
N SER A 57 1.91 12.01 -0.29
CA SER A 57 2.27 10.61 -0.52
C SER A 57 1.09 9.78 -1.01
N ALA A 58 -0.11 9.97 -0.44
CA ALA A 58 -1.31 9.28 -0.91
C ALA A 58 -1.63 9.65 -2.37
N ILE A 59 -1.51 10.93 -2.74
CA ILE A 59 -1.72 11.37 -4.13
C ILE A 59 -0.62 10.80 -5.05
N ALA A 60 0.63 10.69 -4.58
CA ALA A 60 1.71 10.07 -5.35
C ALA A 60 1.45 8.58 -5.63
N ILE A 61 1.00 7.82 -4.62
CA ILE A 61 0.58 6.42 -4.79
C ILE A 61 -0.57 6.32 -5.79
N GLN A 62 -1.58 7.19 -5.69
CA GLN A 62 -2.72 7.17 -6.62
C GLN A 62 -2.32 7.47 -8.08
N ARG A 63 -1.36 8.38 -8.30
CA ARG A 63 -0.78 8.63 -9.63
C ARG A 63 -0.04 7.40 -10.15
N GLU A 64 0.75 6.74 -9.30
CA GLU A 64 1.48 5.53 -9.68
C GLU A 64 0.52 4.41 -10.07
N TRP A 65 -0.57 4.23 -9.32
CA TRP A 65 -1.61 3.25 -9.64
C TRP A 65 -2.33 3.60 -10.95
N THR A 66 -2.58 4.88 -11.22
CA THR A 66 -3.18 5.34 -12.49
C THR A 66 -2.27 4.99 -13.68
N VAL A 67 -0.96 5.25 -13.57
CA VAL A 67 0.02 4.85 -14.59
C VAL A 67 0.08 3.33 -14.74
N SER A 68 0.09 2.62 -13.60
CA SER A 68 0.10 1.16 -13.53
C SER A 68 -1.05 0.55 -14.35
N LEU A 69 -2.28 1.06 -14.17
CA LEU A 69 -3.46 0.59 -14.89
C LEU A 69 -3.36 0.79 -16.41
N GLY A 70 -2.72 1.87 -16.87
CA GLY A 70 -2.63 2.21 -18.29
C GLY A 70 -1.41 1.64 -19.03
N ARG A 71 -0.33 1.30 -18.32
CA ARG A 71 0.98 0.98 -18.93
C ARG A 71 1.54 -0.38 -18.55
N ARG A 72 1.18 -0.94 -17.39
CA ARG A 72 1.73 -2.21 -16.92
C ARG A 72 0.87 -3.40 -17.36
N SER A 73 1.53 -4.48 -17.75
CA SER A 73 0.89 -5.78 -17.97
C SER A 73 0.33 -6.35 -16.67
N GLY A 74 -0.47 -7.42 -16.75
CA GLY A 74 -1.06 -8.04 -15.54
C GLY A 74 -0.01 -8.51 -14.52
N ILE A 75 1.09 -9.08 -15.00
CA ILE A 75 2.19 -9.54 -14.16
C ILE A 75 2.97 -8.38 -13.54
N GLU A 76 3.25 -7.35 -14.32
CA GLU A 76 3.93 -6.14 -13.84
C GLU A 76 3.10 -5.43 -12.78
N ARG A 77 1.77 -5.34 -12.96
CA ARG A 77 0.85 -4.75 -11.97
C ARG A 77 0.83 -5.52 -10.65
N LEU A 78 0.75 -6.84 -10.72
CA LEU A 78 0.74 -7.67 -9.51
C LEU A 78 2.10 -7.62 -8.78
N ALA A 79 3.21 -7.68 -9.52
CA ALA A 79 4.55 -7.54 -8.98
C ALA A 79 4.73 -6.17 -8.30
N HIS A 80 4.25 -5.09 -8.94
CA HIS A 80 4.30 -3.75 -8.38
C HIS A 80 3.52 -3.64 -7.07
N LEU A 81 2.31 -4.19 -7.01
CA LEU A 81 1.52 -4.22 -5.78
C LEU A 81 2.26 -4.95 -4.64
N PHE A 82 2.93 -6.06 -4.94
CA PHE A 82 3.72 -6.81 -3.95
C PHE A 82 4.91 -6.01 -3.44
N CYS A 83 5.64 -5.34 -4.32
CA CYS A 83 6.72 -4.43 -3.94
C CYS A 83 6.19 -3.29 -3.05
N GLU A 84 5.12 -2.61 -3.48
CA GLU A 84 4.53 -1.51 -2.73
C GLU A 84 4.09 -1.93 -1.32
N LEU A 85 3.32 -3.01 -1.20
CA LEU A 85 2.83 -3.51 0.09
C LEU A 85 3.98 -3.91 1.01
N TYR A 86 4.98 -4.60 0.49
CA TYR A 86 6.16 -4.97 1.26
C TYR A 86 6.90 -3.74 1.80
N TRP A 87 7.17 -2.75 0.93
CA TRP A 87 7.88 -1.52 1.31
C TRP A 87 7.11 -0.69 2.34
N ARG A 88 5.79 -0.57 2.18
CA ARG A 88 4.94 0.13 3.15
C ARG A 88 4.88 -0.58 4.51
N LEU A 89 4.82 -1.91 4.51
CA LEU A 89 4.90 -2.69 5.76
C LEU A 89 6.29 -2.63 6.40
N ALA A 90 7.35 -2.58 5.59
CA ALA A 90 8.73 -2.44 6.08
C ALA A 90 8.94 -1.10 6.79
N ALA A 91 8.36 -0.01 6.26
CA ALA A 91 8.45 1.32 6.87
C ALA A 91 7.91 1.38 8.31
N VAL A 92 6.91 0.54 8.63
CA VAL A 92 6.30 0.41 9.95
C VAL A 92 6.79 -0.80 10.74
N GLY A 93 7.81 -1.52 10.25
CA GLY A 93 8.44 -2.64 10.96
C GLY A 93 7.60 -3.92 11.00
N LEU A 94 6.73 -4.14 10.02
CA LEU A 94 5.86 -5.31 9.91
C LEU A 94 6.33 -6.35 8.88
N THR A 95 7.61 -6.32 8.54
CA THR A 95 8.28 -7.32 7.71
C THR A 95 9.18 -8.22 8.54
N ASP A 96 9.40 -9.43 8.06
CA ASP A 96 10.31 -10.42 8.64
C ASP A 96 11.13 -11.01 7.49
N GLY A 97 12.40 -10.59 7.40
CA GLY A 97 13.23 -10.84 6.22
C GLY A 97 12.54 -10.36 4.95
N GLY A 98 12.49 -11.22 3.93
CA GLY A 98 11.77 -10.97 2.67
C GLY A 98 10.26 -11.21 2.73
N SER A 99 9.67 -11.36 3.90
CA SER A 99 8.26 -11.73 4.06
C SER A 99 7.42 -10.67 4.78
N CYS A 100 6.15 -10.58 4.44
CA CYS A 100 5.18 -9.72 5.13
C CYS A 100 3.79 -10.41 5.25
N PRO A 101 2.94 -9.97 6.18
CA PRO A 101 1.54 -10.38 6.20
C PRO A 101 0.85 -10.06 4.87
N PHE A 102 0.03 -10.99 4.38
CA PHE A 102 -0.71 -10.84 3.14
C PHE A 102 -2.10 -11.48 3.28
N PRO A 103 -3.09 -10.71 3.80
CA PRO A 103 -4.42 -11.23 4.11
C PRO A 103 -5.34 -11.34 2.88
N LEU A 104 -4.93 -10.78 1.73
CA LEU A 104 -5.74 -10.67 0.52
C LEU A 104 -5.90 -12.02 -0.19
N THR A 105 -7.12 -12.27 -0.64
CA THR A 105 -7.49 -13.40 -1.50
C THR A 105 -7.24 -13.08 -2.97
N GLN A 106 -7.41 -14.07 -3.85
CA GLN A 106 -7.34 -13.85 -5.29
C GLN A 106 -8.48 -12.96 -5.82
N ASN A 107 -9.64 -12.96 -5.14
CA ASN A 107 -10.75 -12.08 -5.50
C ASN A 107 -10.46 -10.64 -5.06
N ASP A 108 -9.90 -10.43 -3.87
CA ASP A 108 -9.49 -9.09 -3.45
C ASP A 108 -8.43 -8.50 -4.39
N LEU A 109 -7.46 -9.33 -4.81
CA LEU A 109 -6.46 -8.96 -5.81
C LEU A 109 -7.08 -8.64 -7.18
N ALA A 110 -8.09 -9.40 -7.60
CA ALA A 110 -8.82 -9.17 -8.83
C ALA A 110 -9.52 -7.82 -8.82
N ASP A 111 -10.20 -7.49 -7.72
CA ASP A 111 -10.89 -6.21 -7.54
C ASP A 111 -9.91 -5.03 -7.50
N VAL A 112 -8.81 -5.15 -6.74
CA VAL A 112 -7.78 -4.10 -6.63
C VAL A 112 -7.09 -3.83 -7.97
N LEU A 113 -6.80 -4.88 -8.74
CA LEU A 113 -6.04 -4.75 -9.98
C LEU A 113 -6.94 -4.61 -11.21
N GLY A 114 -8.27 -4.63 -11.07
CA GLY A 114 -9.19 -4.61 -12.20
C GLY A 114 -8.96 -5.78 -13.17
N GLN A 115 -8.72 -6.98 -12.63
CA GLN A 115 -8.48 -8.21 -13.38
C GLN A 115 -9.45 -9.30 -12.93
N THR A 116 -9.58 -10.38 -13.69
CA THR A 116 -10.38 -11.53 -13.24
C THR A 116 -9.57 -12.39 -12.26
N SER A 117 -10.23 -13.07 -11.33
CA SER A 117 -9.57 -14.00 -10.39
C SER A 117 -8.81 -15.12 -11.11
N VAL A 118 -9.31 -15.57 -12.28
CA VAL A 118 -8.61 -16.53 -13.16
C VAL A 118 -7.32 -15.95 -13.72
N HIS A 119 -7.31 -14.68 -14.12
CA HIS A 119 -6.09 -14.01 -14.58
C HIS A 119 -5.10 -13.82 -13.41
N ILE A 120 -5.57 -13.37 -12.24
CA ILE A 120 -4.75 -13.29 -11.02
C ILE A 120 -4.10 -14.63 -10.69
N ASN A 121 -4.86 -15.73 -10.76
CA ASN A 121 -4.34 -17.06 -10.50
C ASN A 121 -3.19 -17.42 -11.44
N ARG A 122 -3.36 -17.17 -12.75
CA ARG A 122 -2.32 -17.41 -13.76
C ARG A 122 -1.07 -16.59 -13.49
N THR A 123 -1.24 -15.29 -13.25
CA THR A 123 -0.14 -14.36 -12.95
C THR A 123 0.62 -14.76 -11.68
N LEU A 124 -0.09 -15.21 -10.64
CA LEU A 124 0.53 -15.74 -9.43
C LEU A 124 1.34 -17.01 -9.69
N GLN A 125 0.84 -17.91 -10.55
CA GLN A 125 1.59 -19.10 -10.95
C GLN A 125 2.84 -18.72 -11.72
N GLU A 126 2.76 -17.73 -12.61
CA GLU A 126 3.89 -17.23 -13.39
C GLU A 126 4.98 -16.65 -12.48
N LEU A 127 4.63 -15.73 -11.57
CA LEU A 127 5.58 -15.16 -10.60
C LEU A 127 6.24 -16.23 -9.71
N ARG A 128 5.49 -17.29 -9.34
CA ARG A 128 6.04 -18.44 -8.61
C ARG A 128 6.98 -19.28 -9.46
N SER A 129 6.65 -19.48 -10.73
CA SER A 129 7.46 -20.26 -11.67
C SER A 129 8.80 -19.57 -11.96
N MET A 130 8.81 -18.24 -11.93
CA MET A 130 10.02 -17.41 -12.01
C MET A 130 10.83 -17.41 -10.71
N GLY A 131 10.31 -18.01 -9.63
CA GLY A 131 10.96 -18.03 -8.32
C GLY A 131 10.94 -16.69 -7.59
N LEU A 132 10.16 -15.69 -8.04
CA LEU A 132 10.20 -14.34 -7.46
C LEU A 132 9.44 -14.26 -6.12
N VAL A 133 8.30 -14.96 -6.01
CA VAL A 133 7.43 -14.87 -4.83
C VAL A 133 6.82 -16.20 -4.41
N ALA A 134 6.46 -16.29 -3.14
CA ALA A 134 5.58 -17.31 -2.59
C ALA A 134 4.46 -16.69 -1.75
N LEU A 135 3.23 -17.21 -1.91
CA LEU A 135 2.10 -16.92 -1.03
C LEU A 135 1.71 -18.19 -0.29
N ARG A 136 1.94 -18.23 1.03
CA ARG A 136 1.60 -19.37 1.91
C ARG A 136 1.12 -18.86 3.27
N GLY A 137 0.05 -19.45 3.81
CA GLY A 137 -0.42 -19.16 5.16
C GLY A 137 -0.71 -17.68 5.45
N ARG A 138 -1.34 -16.96 4.50
CA ARG A 138 -1.58 -15.50 4.58
C ARG A 138 -0.30 -14.66 4.72
N ARG A 139 0.82 -15.16 4.19
CA ARG A 139 2.08 -14.43 4.08
C ARG A 139 2.55 -14.37 2.63
N LEU A 140 3.05 -13.21 2.25
CA LEU A 140 3.84 -12.99 1.05
C LEU A 140 5.31 -13.12 1.41
N THR A 141 6.05 -13.85 0.61
CA THR A 141 7.52 -13.92 0.65
C THR A 141 8.03 -13.52 -0.72
N ILE A 142 8.90 -12.52 -0.74
CA ILE A 142 9.63 -12.07 -1.93
C ILE A 142 11.02 -12.69 -1.84
N HIS A 143 11.30 -13.65 -2.71
CA HIS A 143 12.57 -14.37 -2.73
C HIS A 143 13.66 -13.56 -3.42
N ASP A 144 13.30 -12.82 -4.47
CA ASP A 144 14.18 -11.93 -5.21
C ASP A 144 13.54 -10.54 -5.30
N GLN A 145 13.94 -9.65 -4.37
CA GLN A 145 13.42 -8.29 -4.31
C GLN A 145 13.87 -7.45 -5.52
N THR A 146 15.09 -7.67 -6.00
CA THR A 146 15.64 -6.94 -7.14
C THR A 146 14.93 -7.36 -8.42
N GLY A 147 14.85 -8.66 -8.70
CA GLY A 147 14.16 -9.18 -9.88
C GLY A 147 12.66 -8.84 -9.89
N LEU A 148 11.99 -8.86 -8.74
CA LEU A 148 10.59 -8.45 -8.65
C LEU A 148 10.42 -6.95 -8.91
N ALA A 149 11.32 -6.10 -8.38
CA ALA A 149 11.27 -4.66 -8.59
C ALA A 149 11.57 -4.28 -10.06
N GLU A 150 12.53 -4.95 -10.70
CA GLU A 150 12.83 -4.77 -12.12
C GLU A 150 11.64 -5.17 -13.00
N LEU A 151 11.06 -6.35 -12.76
CA LEU A 151 9.85 -6.79 -13.46
C LEU A 151 8.69 -5.80 -13.28
N ALA A 152 8.54 -5.24 -12.08
CA ALA A 152 7.46 -4.32 -11.75
C ALA A 152 7.68 -2.88 -12.24
N TYR A 153 8.87 -2.54 -12.76
CA TYR A 153 9.32 -1.14 -12.90
C TYR A 153 9.03 -0.36 -11.61
N PHE A 154 9.42 -0.92 -10.47
CA PHE A 154 9.12 -0.39 -9.15
C PHE A 154 10.29 0.44 -8.62
N ASP A 155 9.99 1.67 -8.22
CA ASP A 155 10.90 2.56 -7.50
C ASP A 155 10.13 3.08 -6.26
N PRO A 156 10.61 2.84 -5.01
CA PRO A 156 9.90 3.28 -3.81
C PRO A 156 9.91 4.81 -3.59
N VAL A 157 10.58 5.61 -4.43
CA VAL A 157 10.71 7.07 -4.27
C VAL A 157 9.34 7.77 -4.11
N TYR A 158 8.30 7.31 -4.81
CA TYR A 158 6.95 7.91 -4.73
C TYR A 158 6.26 7.66 -3.38
N LEU A 159 6.75 6.72 -2.57
CA LEU A 159 6.23 6.43 -1.24
C LEU A 159 6.69 7.43 -0.18
N HIS A 160 7.67 8.29 -0.51
CA HIS A 160 8.15 9.39 0.32
C HIS A 160 8.41 9.00 1.79
N PHE A 161 8.88 7.77 2.03
CA PHE A 161 9.30 7.37 3.37
C PHE A 161 10.45 8.27 3.81
N THR A 162 10.32 8.85 5.00
CA THR A 162 11.48 9.49 5.63
C THR A 162 12.44 8.36 5.91
N GLN A 163 13.68 8.43 5.40
CA GLN A 163 14.76 7.65 5.99
C GLN A 163 14.65 7.87 7.49
N LYS A 164 14.40 6.80 8.26
CA LYS A 164 14.66 6.84 9.69
C LYS A 164 16.10 7.31 9.78
N ALA A 165 16.32 8.47 10.41
CA ALA A 165 17.65 8.87 10.86
C ALA A 165 18.26 7.63 11.53
N GLY A 166 19.48 7.31 11.12
CA GLY A 166 20.14 6.05 11.41
C GLY A 166 20.16 5.69 12.90
N GLN A 167 20.50 4.41 13.09
CA GLN A 167 21.01 3.83 14.33
C GLN A 167 21.89 4.79 15.13
#